data_AF-A0A356E5F6-F1
#
_entry.id   AF-A0A356E5F6-F1
#
_cell.length_a   1.000
_cell.length_b   1.000
_cell.length_c   1.000
_cell.angle_alpha   90.00
_cell.angle_beta   90.00
_cell.angle_gamma   90.00
#
_symmetry.space_group_name_H-M   'P 1'
#
loop_
_entity.id
_entity.type
_entity.pdbx_description
1 polymer ?
#
loop_
_entity_poly.entity_id
_entity_poly.type
_entity_poly.pdbx_seq_one_letter_code
_entity_poly.pdbx_strand_id
1 'polypeptide(L)' 'MSCFFVTGTDTDVGKTVGSRAIIQALQNIGVQIVGYKPLACAQEEPLHSTAAFQQG' A
#
# COMPACT_ATOMS: atom_id res chain seq x y z
N MET A 1 2.57 -14.34 -15.06
CA MET A 1 2.02 -13.40 -14.05
C MET A 1 3.02 -13.33 -12.91
N SER A 2 3.58 -12.16 -12.61
CA SER A 2 4.47 -11.97 -11.45
C SER A 2 3.67 -11.46 -10.25
N CYS A 3 3.99 -11.91 -9.03
CA CYS A 3 3.34 -11.46 -7.80
C CYS A 3 4.33 -11.35 -6.65
N PHE A 4 4.07 -10.40 -5.75
CA PHE A 4 4.78 -10.25 -4.48
C PHE A 4 3.85 -10.63 -3.33
N PHE A 5 4.41 -11.30 -2.31
CA PHE A 5 3.72 -11.51 -1.04
C PHE A 5 4.39 -10.63 0.02
N VAL A 6 3.65 -9.62 0.50
CA VAL A 6 4.14 -8.68 1.52
C VAL A 6 3.76 -9.19 2.91
N THR A 7 4.75 -9.66 3.66
CA THR A 7 4.62 -10.03 5.08
C THR A 7 5.29 -8.99 5.97
N GLY A 8 5.19 -9.14 7.29
CA GLY A 8 5.87 -8.28 8.27
C GLY A 8 6.17 -9.06 9.53
N THR A 9 7.07 -8.54 10.35
CA THR A 9 7.55 -9.19 11.58
C THR A 9 6.49 -9.27 12.67
N ASP A 10 5.56 -8.31 12.69
CA ASP A 10 4.47 -8.22 13.67
C ASP A 10 3.22 -7.55 13.04
N THR A 11 2.14 -7.39 13.79
CA THR A 11 1.00 -6.51 13.47
C THR A 11 1.43 -5.03 13.48
N ASP A 12 0.73 -4.18 12.72
CA ASP A 12 0.93 -2.72 12.67
C ASP A 12 2.33 -2.16 12.34
N VAL A 13 3.28 -3.00 11.93
CA VAL A 13 4.61 -2.58 11.46
C VAL A 13 4.62 -1.85 10.09
N GLY A 14 3.47 -1.37 9.61
CA GLY A 14 3.40 -0.59 8.37
C GLY A 14 3.27 -1.40 7.07
N LYS A 15 2.89 -2.68 7.12
CA LYS A 15 2.68 -3.52 5.91
C LYS A 15 1.75 -2.88 4.87
N THR A 16 0.67 -2.22 5.32
CA THR A 16 -0.27 -1.51 4.44
C THR A 16 0.41 -0.32 3.73
N VAL A 17 1.20 0.47 4.47
CA VAL A 17 1.95 1.60 3.93
C VAL A 17 2.99 1.12 2.92
N GLY A 18 3.77 0.09 3.26
CA GLY A 18 4.76 -0.48 2.34
C GLY A 18 4.14 -1.07 1.08
N SER A 19 3.02 -1.78 1.20
CA SER A 19 2.29 -2.32 0.04
C SER A 19 1.81 -1.20 -0.89
N ARG A 20 1.29 -0.09 -0.35
CA ARG A 20 0.88 1.09 -1.13
C ARG A 20 2.06 1.75 -1.83
N ALA A 21 3.18 1.90 -1.14
CA ALA A 21 4.39 2.49 -1.73
C ALA A 21 4.90 1.66 -2.93
N ILE A 22 4.90 0.33 -2.82
CA ILE A 22 5.27 -0.57 -3.93
C ILE A 22 4.32 -0.38 -5.12
N ILE A 23 3.01 -0.36 -4.87
CA ILE A 23 2.00 -0.16 -5.92
C ILE A 23 2.20 1.19 -6.61
N GLN A 24 2.35 2.28 -5.84
CA GLN A 24 2.56 3.62 -6.37
C GLN A 24 3.87 3.73 -7.17
N ALA A 25 4.96 3.15 -6.68
CA ALA A 25 6.24 3.14 -7.39
C ALA A 25 6.16 2.41 -8.73
N LEU A 26 5.48 1.26 -8.77
CA LEU A 26 5.29 0.48 -10.00
C LEU A 26 4.36 1.18 -10.98
N GLN A 27 3.28 1.80 -10.49
CA GLN A 27 2.40 2.64 -11.32
C GLN A 27 3.16 3.83 -11.94
N ASN A 28 4.04 4.48 -11.17
CA ASN A 28 4.84 5.62 -11.65
C ASN A 28 5.80 5.26 -12.80
N ILE A 29 6.20 3.99 -12.92
CA ILE A 29 7.02 3.50 -14.04
C ILE A 29 6.18 2.80 -15.13
N GLY A 30 4.86 2.94 -15.08
CA GLY A 30 3.94 2.42 -16.11
C GLY A 30 3.60 0.93 -15.98
N VAL A 31 3.96 0.26 -14.88
CA VAL A 31 3.66 -1.15 -14.65
C VAL A 31 2.20 -1.31 -14.23
N GLN A 32 1.48 -2.20 -14.91
CA GLN A 32 0.13 -2.60 -14.51
C GLN A 32 0.20 -3.47 -13.26
N ILE A 33 -0.31 -2.96 -12.13
CA ILE A 33 -0.30 -3.63 -10.84
C ILE A 33 -1.60 -3.39 -10.08
N VAL A 34 -1.98 -4.38 -9.26
CA VAL A 34 -3.13 -4.33 -8.34
C VAL A 34 -2.72 -4.85 -6.97
N GLY A 35 -3.30 -4.28 -5.90
CA GLY A 35 -3.18 -4.81 -4.54
C GLY A 35 -4.23 -5.89 -4.26
N TYR A 36 -3.87 -6.92 -3.48
CA TYR A 36 -4.77 -8.01 -3.13
C TYR A 36 -4.71 -8.34 -1.63
N LYS A 37 -5.84 -8.21 -0.92
CA LYS A 37 -6.00 -8.57 0.49
C LYS A 37 -7.26 -9.44 0.66
N PRO A 38 -7.17 -10.76 0.45
CA PRO A 38 -8.34 -11.65 0.44
C PRO A 38 -9.02 -11.79 1.80
N LEU A 39 -8.26 -11.62 2.88
CA LEU A 39 -8.75 -11.67 4.25
C LEU A 39 -8.40 -10.35 4.94
N ALA A 40 -9.42 -9.66 5.43
CA ALA A 40 -9.27 -8.40 6.15
C ALA A 40 -10.10 -8.41 7.44
N CYS A 41 -9.42 -8.30 8.57
CA CYS A 41 -10.04 -7.85 9.83
C CYS A 41 -9.96 -6.32 9.84
N ALA A 42 -11.09 -5.64 10.00
CA ALA A 42 -11.16 -4.19 9.97
C ALA A 42 -10.69 -3.59 11.31
N GLN A 43 -9.67 -2.74 11.25
CA GLN A 43 -9.51 -1.59 12.14
C GLN A 43 -9.63 -0.36 11.21
N GLU A 44 -10.48 0.61 11.55
CA GLU A 44 -10.55 1.87 10.82
C GLU A 44 -9.21 2.59 10.98
N GLU A 45 -8.36 2.52 9.97
CA GLU A 45 -7.20 3.40 9.83
C GLU A 45 -7.71 4.73 9.27
N PRO A 46 -7.52 5.86 9.99
CA PRO A 46 -7.87 7.17 9.48
C PRO A 46 -7.19 7.38 8.13
N LEU A 47 -7.96 7.67 7.09
CA LEU A 47 -7.41 8.06 5.80
C LEU A 47 -6.61 9.35 6.00
N HIS A 48 -5.29 9.25 6.09
CA HIS A 48 -4.42 10.41 6.01
C HIS A 48 -4.61 11.03 4.64
N SER A 49 -5.38 12.13 4.58
CA SER A 49 -5.59 12.90 3.37
C SER A 49 -4.23 13.40 2.87
N THR A 50 -3.80 12.91 1.71
CA THR A 50 -2.55 13.33 1.05
C THR A 50 -2.65 14.69 0.38
N ALA A 51 -3.68 15.49 0.67
CA ALA A 51 -3.85 16.84 0.14
C ALA A 51 -2.71 17.82 0.51
N ALA A 52 -1.79 17.44 1.40
CA ALA A 52 -0.68 18.28 1.87
C ALA A 52 0.62 18.20 1.05
N PHE A 53 0.74 17.34 0.01
CA PHE A 53 1.97 17.24 -0.80
C PHE A 53 1.86 17.85 -2.22
N GLN A 54 0.84 18.67 -2.49
CA GLN A 54 0.69 19.42 -3.76
C GLN A 54 0.71 20.96 -3.61
N GLN A 55 1.33 21.51 -2.57
CA GLN A 55 1.61 22.94 -2.49
C GLN A 55 3.07 23.17 -2.10
N GLY A 56 3.88 23.63 -3.06
CA GLY A 56 5.30 23.95 -2.90
C GLY A 56 6.14 23.47 -4.06
#